data_AF-A0A7C3C3P5-F1
#
_entry.id   AF-A0A7C3C3P5-F1
#
_cell.length_a   1.000
_cell.length_b   1.000
_cell.length_c   1.000
_cell.angle_alpha   90.00
_cell.angle_beta   90.00
_cell.angle_gamma   90.00
#
_symmetry.space_group_name_H-M   'P 1'
#
loop_
_entity.id
_entity.type
_entity.pdbx_description
1 polymer ?
#
loop_
_entity_poly.entity_id
_entity_poly.type
_entity_poly.pdbx_seq_one_letter_code
_entity_poly.pdbx_strand_id
1 'polypeptide(L)' 'MTEDKIKEIEEKIADLKARWPAHSVPPSMWMQLEELEEELEEIIKAKKDEVNE' A
#
# COMPACT_ATOMS: atom_id res chain seq x y z
N MET A 1 -6.30 10.01 11.83
CA MET A 1 -6.57 8.57 12.03
C MET A 1 -6.49 7.82 10.71
N THR A 2 -7.29 8.14 9.69
CA THR A 2 -7.21 7.49 8.36
C THR A 2 -5.95 7.87 7.59
N GLU A 3 -5.51 9.12 7.72
CA GLU A 3 -4.29 9.65 7.07
C GLU A 3 -3.00 9.06 7.64
N ASP A 4 -2.98 8.75 8.93
CA ASP A 4 -1.86 8.08 9.59
C ASP A 4 -1.70 6.65 9.04
N LYS A 5 -2.82 5.92 8.86
CA LYS A 5 -2.82 4.59 8.23
C LYS A 5 -2.33 4.61 6.78
N ILE A 6 -2.77 5.59 5.99
CA ILE A 6 -2.30 5.79 4.61
C ILE A 6 -0.77 5.91 4.60
N LYS A 7 -0.22 6.79 5.45
CA LYS A 7 1.23 6.96 5.57
C LYS A 7 1.96 5.69 5.99
N GLU A 8 1.46 4.97 6.99
CA GLU A 8 2.08 3.72 7.43
C GLU A 8 2.14 2.67 6.31
N ILE A 9 1.08 2.57 5.50
CA ILE A 9 1.02 1.62 4.38
C ILE A 9 1.96 2.09 3.26
N GLU A 10 1.99 3.37 2.93
CA GLU A 10 2.94 3.93 1.95
C GLU A 10 4.40 3.71 2.37
N GLU A 11 4.73 3.90 3.65
CA GLU A 11 6.07 3.62 4.18
C GLU A 11 6.43 2.13 4.07
N LYS A 12 5.50 1.23 4.37
CA LYS A 12 5.70 -0.22 4.19
C LYS A 12 5.92 -0.59 2.73
N ILE A 13 5.16 0.00 1.81
CA ILE A 13 5.32 -0.21 0.36
C ILE A 13 6.70 0.28 -0.10
N ALA A 14 7.12 1.46 0.36
CA ALA A 14 8.42 2.04 0.00
C ALA A 14 9.58 1.19 0.53
N ASP A 15 9.51 0.74 1.77
CA ASP A 15 10.50 -0.16 2.37
C ASP A 15 10.53 -1.52 1.66
N LEU A 16 9.36 -2.09 1.36
CA LEU A 16 9.25 -3.35 0.62
C LEU A 16 9.88 -3.23 -0.77
N LYS A 17 9.55 -2.18 -1.53
CA LYS A 17 10.12 -1.88 -2.86
C LYS A 17 11.62 -1.58 -2.77
N ALA A 18 12.10 -0.94 -1.72
CA ALA A 18 13.54 -0.69 -1.52
C ALA A 18 14.34 -1.98 -1.29
N ARG A 19 13.71 -3.01 -0.71
CA ARG A 19 14.30 -4.34 -0.50
C ARG A 19 14.17 -5.24 -1.72
N TRP A 20 13.56 -4.78 -2.82
CA TRP A 20 13.33 -5.62 -3.99
C TRP A 20 14.65 -5.99 -4.69
N PRO A 21 14.85 -7.28 -5.00
CA PRO A 21 16.01 -7.72 -5.76
C PRO A 21 15.93 -7.23 -7.21
N ALA A 22 17.04 -6.68 -7.73
CA ALA A 22 17.12 -6.05 -9.05
C ALA A 22 16.86 -6.99 -10.24
N HIS A 23 16.91 -8.31 -10.03
CA HIS A 23 16.86 -9.30 -11.10
C HIS A 23 15.54 -10.07 -11.17
N SER A 24 14.85 -10.29 -10.05
CA SER A 24 13.54 -10.97 -10.01
C SER A 24 12.94 -10.83 -8.63
N VAL A 25 11.83 -10.10 -8.53
CA VAL A 25 11.08 -9.97 -7.27
C VAL A 25 10.34 -11.29 -7.00
N PRO A 26 10.51 -11.89 -5.81
CA PRO A 26 9.85 -13.14 -5.51
C PRO A 26 8.32 -12.95 -5.43
N PRO A 27 7.53 -13.97 -5.80
CA PRO A 27 6.06 -13.89 -5.78
C PRO A 27 5.51 -13.50 -4.41
N SER A 28 6.15 -13.95 -3.32
CA SER A 28 5.75 -13.59 -1.96
C SER A 28 5.94 -12.10 -1.64
N MET A 29 6.92 -11.41 -2.25
CA MET A 29 7.07 -9.96 -2.12
C MET A 29 6.07 -9.21 -2.99
N TRP A 30 5.76 -9.73 -4.18
CA TRP A 30 4.70 -9.19 -5.04
C TRP A 30 3.34 -9.26 -4.36
N MET A 31 2.99 -10.42 -3.81
CA MET A 31 1.73 -10.62 -3.11
C MET A 31 1.60 -9.71 -1.89
N GLN A 32 2.69 -9.51 -1.13
CA GLN A 32 2.71 -8.52 -0.03
C GLN A 32 2.54 -7.09 -0.52
N LEU A 33 3.11 -6.75 -1.68
CA LEU A 33 2.92 -5.42 -2.26
C LEU A 33 1.46 -5.22 -2.68
N GLU A 34 0.87 -6.18 -3.40
CA GLU A 34 -0.52 -6.10 -3.84
C GLU A 34 -1.47 -5.96 -2.66
N GLU A 35 -1.26 -6.70 -1.57
CA GLU A 35 -2.07 -6.58 -0.35
C GLU A 35 -2.00 -5.18 0.27
N LEU A 36 -0.78 -4.60 0.34
CA LEU A 36 -0.60 -3.24 0.85
C LEU A 36 -1.19 -2.17 -0.10
N GLU A 37 -1.04 -2.34 -1.42
CA GLU A 37 -1.60 -1.41 -2.41
C GLU A 37 -3.14 -1.48 -2.44
N GLU A 38 -3.73 -2.66 -2.28
CA GLU A 38 -5.18 -2.86 -2.18
C GLU A 38 -5.73 -2.23 -0.89
N GLU A 39 -5.08 -2.46 0.26
CA GLU A 39 -5.50 -1.85 1.54
C GLU A 39 -5.43 -0.31 1.47
N LEU A 40 -4.40 0.24 0.82
CA LEU A 40 -4.27 1.68 0.59
C LEU A 40 -5.42 2.22 -0.28
N GLU A 41 -5.73 1.53 -1.37
CA GLU A 41 -6.80 1.92 -2.28
C GLU A 41 -8.17 1.89 -1.58
N GLU A 42 -8.47 0.85 -0.83
CA GLU A 42 -9.71 0.72 -0.04
C GLU A 42 -9.87 1.90 0.93
N ILE A 43 -8.80 2.25 1.65
CA ILE A 43 -8.81 3.37 2.60
C ILE A 43 -9.01 4.71 1.88
N ILE A 44 -8.32 4.94 0.76
CA ILE A 44 -8.45 6.17 -0.03
C ILE A 44 -9.86 6.27 -0.62
N LYS A 45 -10.39 5.16 -1.13
CA LYS A 45 -11.74 5.09 -1.69
C LYS A 45 -12.79 5.37 -0.64
N ALA A 46 -12.69 4.74 0.53
CA ALA A 46 -13.58 5.01 1.66
C ALA A 46 -13.52 6.49 2.09
N LYS A 47 -12.31 7.07 2.17
CA LYS A 47 -12.13 8.49 2.47
C LYS A 47 -12.72 9.40 1.39
N LYS A 48 -12.60 9.02 0.11
CA LYS A 48 -13.11 9.79 -1.03
C LYS A 48 -14.63 9.74 -1.10
N ASP A 49 -15.24 8.59 -0.80
CA ASP A 49 -16.69 8.42 -0.77
C ASP A 49 -17.31 9.28 0.36
N GLU A 50 -16.68 9.31 1.54
CA GLU A 50 -17.08 10.17 2.68
C GLU A 50 -17.04 11.68 2.37
N VAL A 51 -16.19 12.12 1.44
CA VAL A 51 -16.05 13.54 1.07
C VAL A 51 -17.02 13.96 -0.04
N ASN A 52 -17.64 13.00 -0.73
CA ASN A 52 -18.45 13.25 -1.93
C ASN A 52 -19.97 13.21 -1.70
N GLU A 53 -20.41 13.10 -0.44
CA GLU A 53 -21.82 13.19 0.02
C GLU A 53 -22.05 14.44 0.87
#